data_AF-A0A935L211-F1
#
_entry.id   AF-A0A935L211-F1
#
_cell.length_a   1.000
_cell.length_b   1.000
_cell.length_c   1.000
_cell.angle_alpha   90.00
_cell.angle_beta   90.00
_cell.angle_gamma   90.00
#
_symmetry.space_group_name_H-M   'P 1'
#
loop_
_entity.id
_entity.type
_entity.pdbx_description
1 polymer ?
#
loop_
_entity_poly.entity_id
_entity_poly.type
_entity_poly.pdbx_seq_one_letter_code
_entity_poly.pdbx_strand_id
1 'polypeptide(L)'
;MKTILKDQELEDYLSMSKQENLEFLDKLYHLMNQLNADVVDYQGLKAQTIPPLCPNCQSKNIIKNGTQQGQQLYICKNCGRNFRITTGTFVYRLKKKEKMLDYIRCMLEGKTLRACAAEVGISLPTSFAWRHRIISALRTFENNIDFYGIIEFEQLLMRDSEKGRKYKNREEYEEAKKRSRER
;
A
#
# COMPACT_ATOMS: atom_id res chain seq x y z
N MET A 1 6.11 -7.80 -16.01
CA MET A 1 6.73 -7.27 -14.78
C MET A 1 8.18 -7.73 -14.58
N LYS A 2 8.67 -8.76 -15.30
CA LYS A 2 10.10 -9.09 -15.42
C LYS A 2 10.85 -8.24 -16.49
N THR A 3 10.40 -7.01 -16.76
CA THR A 3 10.86 -6.27 -17.95
C THR A 3 11.18 -4.81 -17.67
N ILE A 4 11.41 -4.45 -16.40
CA ILE A 4 11.74 -3.07 -16.04
C ILE A 4 13.11 -2.98 -15.34
N LEU A 5 13.61 -4.07 -14.74
CA LEU A 5 14.94 -4.10 -14.14
C LEU A 5 15.64 -5.40 -14.58
N LYS A 6 16.80 -5.28 -15.22
CA LYS A 6 17.72 -6.40 -15.42
C LYS A 6 18.32 -6.78 -14.06
N ASP A 7 18.70 -8.04 -13.87
CA ASP A 7 19.20 -8.53 -12.57
C ASP A 7 20.41 -7.73 -12.05
N GLN A 8 21.23 -7.14 -12.93
CA GLN A 8 22.33 -6.22 -12.58
C GLN A 8 21.86 -4.83 -12.07
N GLU A 9 20.72 -4.31 -12.54
CA GLU A 9 20.17 -3.01 -12.11
C GLU A 9 19.54 -3.09 -10.70
N LEU A 10 19.22 -4.31 -10.23
CA LEU A 10 18.62 -4.54 -8.92
C LEU A 10 19.68 -4.59 -7.80
N GLU A 11 20.85 -5.16 -8.06
CA GLU A 11 21.98 -5.17 -7.11
C GLU A 11 22.57 -3.76 -6.91
N ASP A 12 22.69 -2.98 -8.00
CA ASP A 12 23.09 -1.57 -7.93
C ASP A 12 22.09 -0.75 -7.12
N TYR A 13 20.79 -1.03 -7.22
CA TYR A 13 19.74 -0.34 -6.46
C TYR A 13 19.79 -0.66 -4.95
N LEU A 14 20.02 -1.93 -4.59
CA LEU A 14 20.08 -2.37 -3.20
C LEU A 14 21.36 -1.91 -2.47
N SER A 15 22.39 -1.53 -3.22
CA SER A 15 23.67 -1.05 -2.70
C SER A 15 23.76 0.49 -2.60
N MET A 16 22.74 1.22 -3.05
CA MET A 16 22.73 2.69 -3.03
C MET A 16 22.70 3.25 -1.60
N SER A 17 23.42 4.36 -1.40
CA SER A 17 23.30 5.17 -0.19
C SER A 17 21.88 5.76 -0.05
N LYS A 18 21.55 6.23 1.16
CA LYS A 18 20.25 6.88 1.43
C LYS A 18 19.98 8.07 0.49
N GLN A 19 21.03 8.80 0.10
CA GLN A 19 20.92 10.00 -0.72
C GLN A 19 20.65 9.67 -2.19
N GLU A 20 21.36 8.67 -2.73
CA GLU A 20 21.12 8.14 -4.07
C GLU A 20 19.72 7.51 -4.20
N ASN A 21 19.25 6.82 -3.16
CA ASN A 21 17.87 6.32 -3.08
C ASN A 21 16.83 7.43 -3.19
N LEU A 22 17.02 8.54 -2.48
CA LEU A 22 16.10 9.68 -2.55
C LEU A 22 16.10 10.32 -3.93
N GLU A 23 17.27 10.51 -4.54
CA GLU A 23 17.39 11.04 -5.91
C GLU A 23 16.73 10.14 -6.94
N PHE A 24 16.89 8.82 -6.82
CA PHE A 24 16.21 7.87 -7.68
C PHE A 24 14.69 7.98 -7.54
N LEU A 25 14.18 8.01 -6.31
CA LEU A 25 12.74 8.11 -6.05
C LEU A 25 12.16 9.42 -6.62
N ASP A 26 12.92 10.51 -6.57
CA ASP A 26 12.52 11.79 -7.17
C ASP A 26 12.48 11.72 -8.70
N LYS A 27 13.52 11.14 -9.34
CA LYS A 27 13.54 10.88 -10.79
C LYS A 27 12.37 10.00 -11.22
N LEU A 28 12.07 8.94 -10.45
CA LEU A 28 10.95 8.04 -10.72
C LEU A 28 9.61 8.79 -10.63
N TYR A 29 9.42 9.62 -9.61
CA TYR A 29 8.24 10.46 -9.47
C TYR A 29 8.03 11.37 -10.68
N HIS A 30 9.09 12.04 -11.14
CA HIS A 30 9.03 12.89 -12.33
C HIS A 30 8.70 12.10 -13.60
N LEU A 31 9.30 10.92 -13.78
CA LEU A 31 9.01 10.03 -14.90
C LEU A 31 7.54 9.59 -14.90
N MET A 32 7.01 9.19 -13.74
CA MET A 32 5.60 8.78 -13.61
C MET A 32 4.65 9.93 -13.99
N ASN A 33 4.95 11.16 -13.56
CA ASN A 33 4.17 12.33 -13.93
C ASN A 33 4.25 12.65 -15.44
N GLN A 34 5.43 12.52 -16.06
CA GLN A 34 5.58 12.71 -17.51
C GLN A 34 4.77 11.72 -18.33
N LEU A 35 4.72 10.46 -17.87
CA LEU A 35 3.93 9.40 -18.49
C LEU A 35 2.42 9.52 -18.17
N ASN A 36 2.03 10.51 -17.36
CA ASN A 36 0.68 10.65 -16.81
C ASN A 36 0.19 9.34 -16.16
N ALA A 37 1.12 8.60 -15.55
CA ALA A 37 0.87 7.32 -14.93
C ALA A 37 0.30 7.53 -13.53
N ASP A 38 -0.74 6.79 -13.17
CA ASP A 38 -1.35 6.82 -11.85
C ASP A 38 -1.27 5.46 -11.13
N VAL A 39 -1.65 5.44 -9.84
CA VAL A 39 -1.65 4.21 -9.02
C VAL A 39 -2.62 3.12 -9.51
N VAL A 40 -3.50 3.43 -10.47
CA VAL A 40 -4.52 2.54 -11.03
C VAL A 40 -4.02 1.83 -12.28
N ASP A 41 -3.00 2.34 -12.96
CA ASP A 41 -2.49 1.77 -14.22
C ASP A 41 -2.03 0.32 -14.08
N TYR A 42 -1.32 0.00 -13.00
CA TYR A 42 -0.94 -1.39 -12.71
C TYR A 42 -2.16 -2.31 -12.65
N GLN A 43 -3.28 -1.83 -12.10
CA GLN A 43 -4.49 -2.63 -12.00
C GLN A 43 -5.20 -2.77 -13.35
N GLY A 44 -5.14 -1.75 -14.20
CA GLY A 44 -5.59 -1.84 -15.58
C GLY A 44 -4.81 -2.91 -16.35
N LEU A 45 -3.47 -2.91 -16.23
CA LEU A 45 -2.60 -3.92 -16.83
C LEU A 45 -2.86 -5.32 -16.27
N LYS A 46 -3.03 -5.44 -14.94
CA LYS A 46 -3.36 -6.71 -14.28
C LYS A 46 -4.70 -7.27 -14.73
N ALA A 47 -5.69 -6.39 -14.93
CA ALA A 47 -7.02 -6.77 -15.38
C ALA A 47 -7.03 -7.36 -16.80
N GLN A 48 -6.08 -6.95 -17.65
CA GLN A 48 -5.94 -7.46 -19.01
C GLN A 48 -5.18 -8.79 -19.07
N THR A 49 -4.32 -9.06 -18.10
CA THR A 49 -3.38 -10.19 -18.14
C THR A 49 -3.80 -11.38 -17.30
N ILE A 50 -4.62 -11.18 -16.25
CA ILE A 50 -4.96 -12.23 -15.29
C ILE A 50 -6.49 -12.41 -15.23
N PRO A 51 -7.03 -13.64 -15.42
CA PRO A 51 -8.45 -13.89 -15.28
C PRO A 51 -8.90 -13.64 -13.82
N PRO A 52 -10.07 -12.99 -13.61
CA PRO A 52 -10.54 -12.66 -12.27
C PRO A 52 -10.87 -13.92 -11.48
N LEU A 53 -10.44 -13.94 -10.21
CA LEU A 53 -10.82 -14.96 -9.23
C LEU A 53 -11.82 -14.37 -8.24
N CYS A 54 -12.72 -15.21 -7.72
CA CYS A 54 -13.65 -14.76 -6.70
C CYS A 54 -12.89 -14.33 -5.42
N PRO A 55 -13.07 -13.10 -4.91
CA PRO A 55 -12.40 -12.66 -3.69
C PRO A 55 -12.91 -13.35 -2.41
N ASN A 56 -14.00 -14.12 -2.49
CA ASN A 56 -14.57 -14.84 -1.35
C ASN A 56 -14.14 -16.31 -1.29
N CYS A 57 -14.29 -17.03 -2.40
CA CYS A 57 -14.08 -18.47 -2.47
C CYS A 57 -12.99 -18.88 -3.47
N GLN A 58 -12.28 -17.92 -4.07
CA GLN A 58 -11.20 -18.12 -5.05
C GLN A 58 -11.57 -18.95 -6.29
N SER A 59 -12.87 -19.20 -6.51
CA SER A 59 -13.36 -19.92 -7.68
C SER A 59 -13.07 -19.16 -8.97
N LYS A 60 -12.74 -19.91 -10.03
CA LYS A 60 -12.58 -19.45 -11.41
C LYS A 60 -13.91 -19.31 -12.16
N ASN A 61 -15.01 -19.80 -11.60
CA ASN A 61 -16.32 -19.76 -12.24
C ASN A 61 -16.96 -18.37 -12.10
N ILE A 62 -16.48 -17.45 -12.92
CA ILE A 62 -16.80 -16.02 -12.90
C ILE A 62 -17.42 -15.63 -14.24
N ILE A 63 -18.54 -14.89 -14.20
CA ILE A 63 -19.14 -14.29 -15.39
C ILE A 63 -19.21 -12.76 -15.24
N LYS A 64 -19.27 -12.07 -16.39
CA LYS A 64 -19.54 -10.62 -16.44
C LYS A 64 -20.98 -10.35 -16.02
N ASN A 65 -21.19 -9.33 -15.18
CA ASN A 65 -22.48 -8.93 -14.62
C ASN A 65 -22.77 -7.43 -14.87
N GLY A 66 -22.65 -6.99 -16.13
CA GLY A 66 -22.83 -5.60 -16.52
C GLY A 66 -21.69 -4.67 -16.09
N THR A 67 -21.93 -3.36 -16.18
CA THR A 67 -20.96 -2.32 -15.83
C THR A 67 -21.59 -1.30 -14.88
N GLN A 68 -20.77 -0.71 -14.01
CA GLN A 68 -21.20 0.33 -13.09
C GLN A 68 -20.12 1.41 -13.00
N GLN A 69 -20.49 2.67 -13.26
CA GLN A 69 -19.55 3.80 -13.29
C GLN A 69 -18.35 3.54 -14.22
N GLY A 70 -18.62 2.97 -15.41
CA GLY A 70 -17.59 2.64 -16.40
C GLY A 70 -16.70 1.44 -16.05
N GLN A 71 -16.90 0.78 -14.90
CA GLN A 71 -16.11 -0.39 -14.49
C GLN A 71 -16.91 -1.68 -14.66
N GLN A 72 -16.23 -2.74 -15.13
CA GLN A 72 -16.81 -4.07 -15.27
C GLN A 72 -17.14 -4.68 -13.90
N LEU A 73 -18.37 -5.18 -13.75
CA LEU A 73 -18.79 -5.98 -12.61
C LEU A 73 -18.74 -7.46 -12.98
N TYR A 74 -18.37 -8.29 -12.01
CA TYR A 74 -18.28 -9.74 -12.12
C TYR A 74 -19.15 -10.39 -11.05
N ILE A 75 -19.68 -11.57 -11.33
CA ILE A 75 -20.38 -12.41 -10.35
C ILE A 75 -19.78 -13.81 -10.35
N CYS A 76 -19.53 -14.33 -9.14
CA CYS A 76 -19.10 -15.71 -8.96
C CYS A 76 -20.32 -16.64 -8.98
N LYS A 77 -20.31 -17.64 -9.86
CA LYS A 77 -21.41 -18.63 -9.93
C LYS A 77 -21.39 -19.67 -8.82
N ASN A 78 -20.28 -19.81 -8.10
CA ASN A 78 -20.18 -20.74 -6.98
C ASN A 78 -20.76 -20.16 -5.68
N CYS A 79 -20.49 -18.88 -5.38
CA CYS A 79 -20.93 -18.25 -4.12
C CYS A 79 -21.90 -17.07 -4.30
N GLY A 80 -22.27 -16.72 -5.53
CA GLY A 80 -23.20 -15.63 -5.85
C GLY A 80 -22.65 -14.20 -5.63
N ARG A 81 -21.41 -14.04 -5.15
CA ARG A 81 -20.85 -12.72 -4.81
C ARG A 81 -20.57 -11.88 -6.05
N ASN A 82 -21.00 -10.62 -6.01
CA ASN A 82 -20.62 -9.57 -6.96
C ASN A 82 -19.30 -8.89 -6.55
N PHE A 83 -18.41 -8.65 -7.50
CA PHE A 83 -17.14 -7.98 -7.27
C PHE A 83 -16.62 -7.28 -8.54
N ARG A 84 -15.67 -6.36 -8.36
CA ARG A 84 -14.92 -5.71 -9.44
C ARG A 84 -13.50 -6.27 -9.48
N ILE A 85 -12.79 -6.06 -10.57
CA ILE A 85 -11.37 -6.48 -10.65
C ILE A 85 -10.50 -5.79 -9.59
N THR A 86 -10.90 -4.57 -9.20
CA THR A 86 -10.25 -3.81 -8.13
C THR A 86 -10.72 -4.23 -6.74
N THR A 87 -11.62 -5.19 -6.57
CA THR A 87 -12.10 -5.59 -5.24
C THR A 87 -10.97 -6.23 -4.45
N GLY A 88 -10.72 -5.72 -3.24
CA GLY A 88 -9.63 -6.20 -2.38
C GLY A 88 -8.24 -5.69 -2.77
N THR A 89 -8.14 -4.79 -3.74
CA THR A 89 -6.87 -4.19 -4.17
C THR A 89 -6.66 -2.81 -3.54
N PHE A 90 -5.42 -2.29 -3.62
CA PHE A 90 -5.04 -0.97 -3.10
C PHE A 90 -5.96 0.18 -3.58
N VAL A 91 -6.38 0.18 -4.84
CA VAL A 91 -7.21 1.26 -5.41
C VAL A 91 -8.72 1.05 -5.18
N TYR A 92 -9.14 -0.01 -4.49
CA TYR A 92 -10.56 -0.25 -4.24
C TYR A 92 -11.20 0.92 -3.50
N ARG A 93 -12.25 1.52 -4.09
CA ARG A 93 -12.94 2.71 -3.55
C ARG A 93 -12.01 3.87 -3.22
N LEU A 94 -10.84 3.95 -3.86
CA LEU A 94 -9.94 5.09 -3.72
C LEU A 94 -10.56 6.27 -4.46
N LYS A 95 -10.79 7.36 -3.73
CA LYS A 95 -11.18 8.66 -4.31
C LYS A 95 -9.92 9.48 -4.50
N LYS A 96 -9.93 10.43 -5.44
CA LYS A 96 -8.79 11.32 -5.74
C LYS A 96 -7.49 10.56 -6.03
N LYS A 97 -7.58 9.55 -6.89
CA LYS A 97 -6.46 8.64 -7.22
C LYS A 97 -5.24 9.39 -7.79
N GLU A 98 -5.50 10.48 -8.48
CA GLU A 98 -4.52 11.39 -9.07
C GLU A 98 -3.58 12.00 -8.02
N LYS A 99 -4.05 12.21 -6.79
CA LYS A 99 -3.26 12.78 -5.69
C LYS A 99 -2.47 11.73 -4.90
N MET A 100 -2.65 10.45 -5.21
CA MET A 100 -2.06 9.36 -4.43
C MET A 100 -0.54 9.30 -4.58
N LEU A 101 -0.02 9.59 -5.77
CA LEU A 101 1.43 9.61 -6.01
C LEU A 101 2.12 10.71 -5.21
N ASP A 102 1.58 11.93 -5.23
CA ASP A 102 2.08 13.05 -4.42
C ASP A 102 2.08 12.71 -2.92
N TYR A 103 1.03 12.02 -2.47
CA TYR A 103 0.94 11.59 -1.08
C TYR A 103 1.99 10.53 -0.71
N ILE A 104 2.29 9.59 -1.63
CA ILE A 104 3.35 8.60 -1.43
C ILE A 104 4.71 9.31 -1.36
N ARG A 105 4.97 10.28 -2.24
CA ARG A 105 6.20 11.11 -2.18
C ARG A 105 6.34 11.80 -0.82
N CYS A 106 5.30 12.49 -0.37
CA CYS A 106 5.31 13.13 0.96
C CYS A 106 5.59 12.14 2.10
N MET A 107 5.09 10.90 1.99
CA MET A 107 5.32 9.86 2.98
C MET A 107 6.77 9.36 2.96
N LEU A 108 7.38 9.21 1.78
CA LEU A 108 8.79 8.81 1.60
C LEU A 108 9.76 9.87 2.14
N GLU A 109 9.40 11.15 2.02
CA GLU A 109 10.14 12.26 2.62
C GLU A 109 10.02 12.32 4.16
N GLY A 110 9.24 11.43 4.78
CA GLY A 110 9.08 11.36 6.23
C GLY A 110 8.17 12.44 6.81
N LYS A 111 7.36 13.13 6.00
CA LYS A 111 6.46 14.19 6.46
C LYS A 111 5.38 13.67 7.41
N THR A 112 4.94 14.52 8.34
CA THR A 112 3.82 14.20 9.25
C THR A 112 2.49 14.14 8.50
N LEU A 113 1.48 13.45 9.05
CA LEU A 113 0.14 13.38 8.44
C LEU A 113 -0.46 14.77 8.14
N ARG A 114 -0.21 15.75 9.01
CA ARG A 114 -0.71 17.13 8.83
C ARG A 114 0.01 17.82 7.66
N ALA A 115 1.33 17.66 7.57
CA ALA A 115 2.11 18.20 6.47
C ALA A 115 1.70 17.56 5.13
N CYS A 116 1.59 16.22 5.07
CA CYS A 116 1.10 15.53 3.87
C CYS A 116 -0.32 16.00 3.48
N ALA A 117 -1.21 16.17 4.45
CA ALA A 117 -2.58 16.62 4.19
C ALA A 117 -2.64 18.04 3.62
N ALA A 118 -1.83 18.96 4.17
CA ALA A 118 -1.75 20.34 3.70
C ALA A 118 -1.17 20.42 2.28
N GLU A 119 -0.06 19.73 2.04
CA GLU A 119 0.66 19.76 0.76
C GLU A 119 -0.14 19.15 -0.40
N VAL A 120 -0.76 17.99 -0.17
CA VAL A 120 -1.58 17.31 -1.18
C VAL A 120 -2.97 17.94 -1.30
N GLY A 121 -3.38 18.78 -0.35
CA GLY A 121 -4.72 19.39 -0.30
C GLY A 121 -5.82 18.35 -0.07
N ILE A 122 -5.68 17.58 1.02
CA ILE A 122 -6.67 16.60 1.51
C ILE A 122 -6.94 16.80 3.00
N SER A 123 -7.99 16.19 3.53
CA SER A 123 -8.28 16.26 4.96
C SER A 123 -7.36 15.34 5.78
N LEU A 124 -7.07 15.70 7.03
CA LEU A 124 -6.27 14.88 7.94
C LEU A 124 -6.79 13.44 8.10
N PRO A 125 -8.12 13.18 8.24
CA PRO A 125 -8.65 11.82 8.27
C PRO A 125 -8.37 11.04 6.98
N THR A 126 -8.37 11.72 5.83
CA THR A 126 -8.07 11.11 4.53
C THR A 126 -6.60 10.72 4.46
N SER A 127 -5.70 11.61 4.88
CA SER A 127 -4.27 11.32 5.01
C SER A 127 -4.03 10.11 5.92
N PHE A 128 -4.66 10.06 7.10
CA PHE A 128 -4.56 8.90 8.00
C PHE A 128 -5.01 7.61 7.32
N ALA A 129 -6.19 7.60 6.69
CA ALA A 129 -6.72 6.44 5.98
C ALA A 129 -5.82 6.00 4.81
N TRP A 130 -5.24 6.95 4.07
CA TRP A 130 -4.34 6.67 2.95
C TRP A 130 -3.01 6.08 3.44
N ARG A 131 -2.44 6.60 4.54
CA ARG A 131 -1.22 6.02 5.13
C ARG A 131 -1.44 4.57 5.54
N HIS A 132 -2.54 4.27 6.23
CA HIS A 132 -2.89 2.89 6.59
C HIS A 132 -3.10 1.99 5.37
N ARG A 133 -3.71 2.52 4.31
CA ARG A 133 -3.91 1.80 3.06
C ARG A 133 -2.58 1.44 2.39
N ILE A 134 -1.62 2.37 2.30
CA ILE A 134 -0.28 2.12 1.76
C ILE A 134 0.44 1.06 2.59
N ILE A 135 0.52 1.25 3.92
CA ILE A 135 1.21 0.31 4.82
C ILE A 135 0.59 -1.08 4.73
N SER A 136 -0.74 -1.18 4.67
CA SER A 136 -1.43 -2.46 4.50
C SER A 136 -1.10 -3.15 3.19
N ALA A 137 -0.86 -2.40 2.11
CA ALA A 137 -0.44 -2.95 0.83
C ALA A 137 1.05 -3.38 0.86
N LEU A 138 1.91 -2.66 1.59
CA LEU A 138 3.31 -3.06 1.77
C LEU A 138 3.45 -4.36 2.56
N ARG A 139 2.64 -4.56 3.61
CA ARG A 139 2.63 -5.81 4.39
C ARG A 139 2.37 -7.07 3.56
N THR A 140 1.60 -6.97 2.48
CA THR A 140 1.39 -8.12 1.59
C THR A 140 2.64 -8.53 0.81
N PHE A 141 3.63 -7.63 0.66
CA PHE A 141 4.91 -7.96 0.03
C PHE A 141 5.90 -8.61 1.00
N GLU A 142 5.87 -8.23 2.29
CA GLU A 142 6.78 -8.78 3.32
C GLU A 142 6.69 -10.31 3.45
N ASN A 143 5.52 -10.90 3.19
CA ASN A 143 5.31 -12.35 3.27
C ASN A 143 6.03 -13.16 2.17
N ASN A 144 6.71 -12.51 1.21
CA ASN A 144 7.42 -13.17 0.11
C ASN A 144 8.93 -12.85 0.11
N ILE A 145 9.49 -12.46 1.25
CA ILE A 145 10.92 -12.16 1.37
C ILE A 145 11.61 -13.34 2.05
N ASP A 146 12.38 -14.10 1.27
CA ASP A 146 13.29 -15.10 1.79
C ASP A 146 14.69 -14.47 1.96
N PHE A 147 15.32 -14.69 3.12
CA PHE A 147 16.67 -14.20 3.40
C PHE A 147 17.69 -15.32 3.20
N TYR A 148 18.80 -15.04 2.51
CA TYR A 148 19.86 -16.00 2.23
C TYR A 148 21.24 -15.41 2.54
N GLY A 149 22.17 -16.26 2.98
CA GLY A 149 23.57 -15.87 3.24
C GLY A 149 23.80 -15.28 4.64
N ILE A 150 24.70 -14.30 4.74
CA ILE A 150 25.03 -13.60 5.98
C ILE A 150 24.02 -12.47 6.16
N ILE A 151 23.32 -12.45 7.29
CA ILE A 151 22.28 -11.47 7.60
C ILE A 151 22.75 -10.63 8.77
N GLU A 152 22.77 -9.32 8.58
CA GLU A 152 23.01 -8.36 9.65
C GLU A 152 21.67 -7.76 10.11
N PHE A 153 21.50 -7.65 11.42
CA PHE A 153 20.33 -7.06 12.03
C PHE A 153 20.74 -5.83 12.83
N GLU A 154 20.24 -4.66 12.45
CA GLU A 154 20.37 -3.44 13.24
C GLU A 154 19.11 -3.22 14.09
N GLN A 155 19.30 -2.88 15.36
CA GLN A 155 18.18 -2.57 16.25
C GLN A 155 17.98 -1.05 16.33
N LEU A 156 16.87 -0.58 15.75
CA LEU A 156 16.41 0.79 15.95
C LEU A 156 15.43 0.85 17.13
N LEU A 157 15.83 1.48 18.23
CA LEU A 157 14.94 1.73 19.36
C LEU A 157 14.11 3.00 19.12
N MET A 158 12.80 2.82 18.98
CA MET A 158 11.85 3.93 18.85
C MET A 158 10.90 3.98 20.04
N ARG A 159 10.45 5.19 20.39
CA ARG A 159 9.39 5.38 21.38
C ARG A 159 8.07 4.95 20.76
N ASP A 160 7.59 3.78 21.17
CA ASP A 160 6.27 3.31 20.75
C ASP A 160 5.16 3.96 21.59
N SER A 161 4.06 4.30 20.92
CA SER A 161 2.88 4.92 21.53
C SER A 161 1.65 4.05 21.28
N GLU A 162 1.18 3.38 22.33
CA GLU A 162 -0.03 2.56 22.28
C GLU A 162 -1.33 3.37 22.37
N LYS A 163 -1.31 4.65 21.98
CA LYS A 163 -2.50 5.50 22.01
C LYS A 163 -3.56 4.94 21.04
N GLY A 164 -4.75 4.65 21.57
CA GLY A 164 -5.83 4.03 20.81
C GLY A 164 -5.76 2.50 20.71
N ARG A 165 -4.85 1.85 21.45
CA ARG A 165 -4.85 0.39 21.63
C ARG A 165 -6.21 -0.07 22.16
N LYS A 166 -6.75 -1.13 21.57
CA LYS A 166 -7.93 -1.82 22.09
C LYS A 166 -7.47 -2.86 23.12
N TYR A 167 -8.04 -2.78 24.31
CA TYR A 167 -7.77 -3.72 25.41
C TYR A 167 -8.81 -4.83 25.40
N LYS A 168 -8.39 -6.06 25.68
CA LYS A 168 -9.29 -7.22 25.73
C LYS A 168 -10.16 -7.19 26.99
N ASN A 169 -9.60 -6.72 28.09
CA ASN A 169 -10.22 -6.67 29.40
C ASN A 169 -9.71 -5.46 30.21
N ARG A 170 -10.38 -5.18 31.33
CA ARG A 170 -10.11 -4.01 32.18
C ARG A 170 -8.78 -4.11 32.91
N GLU A 171 -8.37 -5.30 33.32
CA GLU A 171 -7.08 -5.55 33.99
C GLU A 171 -5.90 -5.15 33.09
N GLU A 172 -5.92 -5.56 31.81
CA GLU A 172 -4.90 -5.18 30.81
C GLU A 172 -4.83 -3.66 30.63
N TYR A 173 -5.97 -2.98 30.64
CA TYR A 173 -6.02 -1.51 30.56
C TYR A 173 -5.36 -0.85 31.78
N GLU A 174 -5.64 -1.35 32.98
CA GLU A 174 -5.09 -0.79 34.22
C GLU A 174 -3.58 -1.01 34.33
N GLU A 175 -3.07 -2.17 33.90
CA GLU A 175 -1.63 -2.43 33.81
C GLU A 175 -0.93 -1.51 32.80
N ALA A 176 -1.52 -1.32 31.61
CA ALA A 176 -0.97 -0.42 30.60
C ALA A 176 -0.93 1.04 31.09
N LYS A 177 -1.91 1.44 31.91
CA LYS A 177 -1.97 2.78 32.52
C LYS A 177 -0.94 2.97 33.64
N LYS A 178 -0.55 1.92 34.35
CA LYS A 178 0.57 1.96 35.31
C LYS A 178 1.90 2.12 34.59
N ARG A 179 2.15 1.30 33.57
CA ARG A 179 3.37 1.38 32.73
C ARG A 179 3.57 2.74 32.05
N SER A 180 2.49 3.44 31.69
CA SER A 180 2.58 4.77 31.08
C SER A 180 2.88 5.90 32.07
N ARG A 181 2.70 5.67 33.38
CA ARG A 181 3.04 6.63 34.45
C ARG A 181 4.46 6.47 34.96
N GLU A 182 5.06 5.30 34.74
CA GLU A 182 6.43 4.96 35.15
C GLU A 182 7.49 5.34 34.09
N ARG A 183 7.06 5.72 32.88
CA ARG A 183 7.91 6.20 31.77
C ARG A 183 7.94 7.72 31.71
#